data_AF-G9N4K0-F1
#
_entry.id   AF-G9N4K0-F1
#
_cell.length_a   1.000
_cell.length_b   1.000
_cell.length_c   1.000
_cell.angle_alpha   90.00
_cell.angle_beta   90.00
_cell.angle_gamma   90.00
#
_symmetry.space_group_name_H-M   'P 1'
#
loop_
_entity.id
_entity.type
_entity.pdbx_description
1 polymer ?
#
loop_
_entity_poly.entity_id
_entity_poly.type
_entity_poly.pdbx_seq_one_letter_code
_entity_poly.pdbx_strand_id
1 'polypeptide(L)'
;MPEYTEDDVLSAIKDIEGGLSQRKAAKRWKIPRATLNNRLNGGITRRQANEPNQRLSKEKENNLVMWILSSDALGFAPSYQEVRDFAAKVAKLGGDDQPLGKRWLEGFLRRNPEVKNVKWPHVKAAEGASSTE
;
A
#
# COMPACT_ATOMS: atom_id res chain seq x y z
N MET A 1 12.85 10.27 -10.41
CA MET A 1 12.41 8.86 -10.40
C MET A 1 13.32 8.09 -11.34
N PRO A 2 13.64 6.81 -11.10
CA PRO A 2 14.31 5.99 -12.11
C PRO A 2 13.47 5.95 -13.39
N GLU A 3 14.10 5.92 -14.56
CA GLU A 3 13.41 5.88 -15.87
C GLU A 3 12.68 4.54 -16.14
N TYR A 4 12.83 3.55 -15.26
CA TYR A 4 12.27 2.23 -15.38
C TYR A 4 11.37 1.90 -14.19
N THR A 5 10.37 1.06 -14.42
CA THR A 5 9.39 0.59 -13.45
C THR A 5 9.76 -0.80 -12.91
N GLU A 6 9.04 -1.26 -11.88
CA GLU A 6 9.19 -2.63 -11.41
C GLU A 6 8.75 -3.66 -12.46
N ASP A 7 7.72 -3.33 -13.25
CA ASP A 7 7.23 -4.19 -14.34
C ASP A 7 8.29 -4.36 -15.44
N ASP A 8 9.08 -3.33 -15.72
CA ASP A 8 10.21 -3.42 -16.63
C ASP A 8 11.28 -4.40 -16.08
N VAL A 9 11.55 -4.35 -14.78
CA VAL A 9 12.50 -5.28 -14.12
C VAL A 9 12.01 -6.72 -14.20
N LEU A 10 10.71 -6.95 -13.94
CA LEU A 10 10.12 -8.29 -14.03
C LEU A 10 10.14 -8.81 -15.48
N SER A 11 9.82 -7.93 -16.45
CA SER A 11 9.88 -8.28 -17.87
C SER A 11 11.29 -8.59 -18.35
N ALA A 12 12.29 -7.85 -17.84
CA ALA A 12 13.70 -8.11 -18.11
C ALA A 12 14.17 -9.45 -17.54
N ILE A 13 13.68 -9.85 -16.36
CA ILE A 13 13.99 -11.19 -15.79
C ILE A 13 13.37 -12.28 -16.64
N LYS A 14 12.10 -12.13 -17.03
CA LYS A 14 11.41 -13.09 -17.89
C LYS A 14 12.12 -13.29 -19.23
N ASP A 15 12.62 -12.20 -19.82
CA ASP A 15 13.45 -12.27 -21.04
C ASP A 15 14.74 -13.07 -20.79
N ILE A 16 15.37 -12.94 -19.63
CA ILE A 16 16.59 -13.70 -19.27
C ILE A 16 16.28 -15.19 -19.11
N GLU A 17 15.17 -15.52 -18.44
CA GLU A 17 14.67 -16.89 -18.31
C GLU A 17 14.34 -17.49 -19.69
N GLY A 18 13.85 -16.66 -20.62
CA GLY A 18 13.64 -17.01 -22.03
C GLY A 18 14.92 -17.11 -22.88
N GLY A 19 16.10 -16.96 -22.27
CA GLY A 19 17.40 -17.16 -22.93
C GLY A 19 18.11 -15.87 -23.40
N LEU A 20 17.56 -14.68 -23.13
CA LEU A 20 18.32 -13.44 -23.38
C LEU A 20 19.47 -13.30 -22.37
N SER A 21 20.60 -12.80 -22.84
CA SER A 21 21.67 -12.44 -21.91
C SER A 21 21.27 -11.24 -21.06
N GLN A 22 21.72 -11.21 -19.80
CA GLN A 22 21.46 -10.10 -18.87
C GLN A 22 21.81 -8.72 -19.47
N ARG A 23 22.88 -8.64 -20.27
CA ARG A 23 23.29 -7.40 -20.97
C ARG A 23 22.25 -6.96 -22.00
N LYS A 24 21.71 -7.90 -22.79
CA LYS A 24 20.69 -7.62 -23.81
C LYS A 24 19.38 -7.21 -23.14
N ALA A 25 18.94 -7.93 -22.11
CA ALA A 25 17.74 -7.59 -21.34
C ALA A 25 17.85 -6.20 -20.69
N ALA A 26 18.95 -5.90 -20.00
CA ALA A 26 19.19 -4.59 -19.40
C ALA A 26 19.13 -3.44 -20.42
N LYS A 27 19.73 -3.62 -21.61
CA LYS A 27 19.67 -2.62 -22.68
C LYS A 27 18.26 -2.46 -23.25
N ARG A 28 17.55 -3.56 -23.46
CA ARG A 28 16.18 -3.57 -24.03
C ARG A 28 15.20 -2.81 -23.14
N TRP A 29 15.26 -3.08 -21.83
CA TRP A 29 14.36 -2.51 -20.84
C TRP A 29 14.89 -1.22 -20.18
N LYS A 30 16.05 -0.72 -20.64
CA LYS A 30 16.73 0.49 -20.11
C LYS A 30 16.99 0.44 -18.60
N ILE A 31 17.33 -0.74 -18.08
CA ILE A 31 17.55 -0.98 -16.66
C ILE A 31 19.05 -1.02 -16.38
N PRO A 32 19.56 -0.34 -15.34
CA PRO A 32 20.93 -0.52 -14.88
C PRO A 32 21.23 -1.99 -14.59
N ARG A 33 22.34 -2.50 -15.13
CA ARG A 33 22.73 -3.90 -14.93
C ARG A 33 22.87 -4.27 -13.44
N ALA A 34 23.31 -3.33 -12.62
CA ALA A 34 23.42 -3.52 -11.17
C ALA A 34 22.06 -3.81 -10.52
N THR A 35 20.99 -3.11 -10.94
CA THR A 35 19.62 -3.37 -10.47
C THR A 35 19.16 -4.77 -10.86
N LEU A 36 19.36 -5.15 -12.12
CA LEU A 36 18.95 -6.45 -12.63
C LEU A 36 19.75 -7.59 -11.97
N ASN A 37 21.04 -7.38 -11.73
CA ASN A 37 21.90 -8.32 -11.01
C ASN A 37 21.46 -8.50 -9.56
N ASN A 38 21.20 -7.41 -8.84
CA ASN A 38 20.68 -7.46 -7.48
C ASN A 38 19.36 -8.24 -7.43
N ARG A 39 18.46 -7.98 -8.38
CA ARG A 39 17.17 -8.67 -8.45
C ARG A 39 17.31 -10.17 -8.71
N LEU A 40 18.18 -10.58 -9.62
CA LEU A 40 18.48 -12.01 -9.89
C LEU A 40 19.10 -12.72 -8.68
N ASN A 41 19.83 -11.99 -7.84
CA ASN A 41 20.42 -12.51 -6.61
C ASN A 41 19.44 -12.49 -5.42
N GLY A 42 18.13 -12.34 -5.67
CA GLY A 42 17.10 -12.35 -4.62
C GLY A 42 16.86 -11.00 -3.95
N GLY A 43 17.43 -9.91 -4.46
CA GLY A 43 17.18 -8.56 -3.96
C GLY A 43 15.70 -8.17 -4.07
N ILE A 44 15.13 -7.63 -3.02
CA ILE A 44 13.73 -7.18 -3.00
C ILE A 44 13.62 -5.66 -3.18
N THR A 45 12.44 -5.18 -3.57
CA THR A 45 12.20 -3.73 -3.65
C THR A 45 12.30 -3.09 -2.27
N ARG A 46 12.59 -1.79 -2.23
CA ARG A 46 12.46 -1.00 -1.00
C ARG A 46 11.05 -1.08 -0.40
N ARG A 47 10.00 -1.22 -1.23
CA ARG A 47 8.62 -1.39 -0.76
C ARG A 47 8.47 -2.71 -0.01
N GLN A 48 8.89 -3.82 -0.61
CA GLN A 48 8.88 -5.16 -0.01
C GLN A 48 9.73 -5.22 1.26
N ALA A 49 10.94 -4.64 1.25
CA ALA A 49 11.81 -4.58 2.42
C ALA A 49 11.15 -3.82 3.60
N ASN A 50 10.24 -2.89 3.32
CA ASN A 50 9.51 -2.13 4.33
C ASN A 50 8.17 -2.76 4.73
N GLU A 51 7.71 -3.85 4.07
CA GLU A 51 6.47 -4.54 4.43
C GLU A 51 6.48 -5.07 5.89
N PRO A 52 7.57 -5.70 6.39
CA PRO A 52 7.61 -6.18 7.78
C PRO A 52 7.54 -5.07 8.84
N ASN A 53 7.90 -3.83 8.47
CA ASN A 53 7.87 -2.67 9.36
C ASN A 53 6.49 -1.97 9.37
N GLN A 54 5.52 -2.45 8.58
CA GLN A 54 4.16 -1.92 8.62
C GLN A 54 3.39 -2.50 9.80
N ARG A 55 2.52 -1.67 10.40
CA ARG A 55 1.68 -2.08 11.54
C ARG A 55 0.59 -3.08 11.16
N LEU A 56 0.16 -3.06 9.91
CA LEU A 56 -0.74 -4.05 9.34
C LEU A 56 0.01 -4.85 8.29
N SER A 57 -0.24 -6.16 8.25
CA SER A 57 0.22 -6.99 7.14
C SER A 57 -0.45 -6.53 5.83
N LYS A 58 0.19 -6.84 4.70
CA LYS A 58 -0.36 -6.55 3.37
C LYS A 58 -1.78 -7.10 3.19
N GLU A 59 -2.04 -8.30 3.69
CA GLU A 59 -3.36 -8.92 3.65
C GLU A 59 -4.39 -8.12 4.45
N LYS A 60 -4.05 -7.68 5.67
CA LYS A 60 -4.91 -6.83 6.49
C LYS A 60 -5.17 -5.48 5.83
N GLU A 61 -4.16 -4.87 5.21
CA GLU A 61 -4.35 -3.64 4.42
C GLU A 61 -5.28 -3.87 3.22
N ASN A 62 -5.14 -4.98 2.50
CA ASN A 62 -6.03 -5.31 1.38
C ASN A 62 -7.49 -5.50 1.84
N ASN A 63 -7.72 -6.16 2.97
CA ASN A 63 -9.07 -6.30 3.53
C ASN A 63 -9.65 -4.93 3.92
N LEU A 64 -8.82 -4.05 4.47
CA LEU A 64 -9.22 -2.67 4.80
C LEU A 64 -9.56 -1.87 3.53
N VAL A 65 -8.78 -2.01 2.45
CA VAL A 65 -9.06 -1.42 1.14
C VAL A 65 -10.40 -1.91 0.60
N MET A 66 -10.63 -3.22 0.61
CA MET A 66 -11.89 -3.82 0.13
C MET A 66 -13.08 -3.30 0.91
N TRP A 67 -12.95 -3.17 2.23
CA TRP A 67 -14.00 -2.58 3.07
C TRP A 67 -14.28 -1.12 2.71
N ILE A 68 -13.25 -0.29 2.49
CA ILE A 68 -13.41 1.11 2.07
C ILE A 68 -14.14 1.19 0.72
N LEU A 69 -13.66 0.46 -0.28
CA LEU A 69 -14.24 0.48 -1.64
C LEU A 69 -15.68 -0.03 -1.65
N SER A 70 -15.97 -1.08 -0.89
CA SER A 70 -17.34 -1.61 -0.78
C SER A 70 -18.27 -0.59 -0.10
N SER A 71 -17.79 0.08 0.94
CA SER A 71 -18.54 1.13 1.64
C SER A 71 -18.81 2.34 0.74
N ASP A 72 -17.82 2.77 -0.06
CA ASP A 72 -17.97 3.84 -1.05
C ASP A 72 -18.96 3.47 -2.16
N ALA A 73 -18.88 2.23 -2.68
CA ALA A 73 -19.81 1.72 -3.69
C ALA A 73 -21.27 1.68 -3.20
N LEU A 74 -21.48 1.49 -1.89
CA LEU A 74 -22.79 1.55 -1.25
C LEU A 74 -23.24 2.98 -0.89
N GLY A 75 -22.41 3.99 -1.12
CA GLY A 75 -22.72 5.39 -0.81
C GLY A 75 -22.41 5.82 0.63
N PHE A 76 -21.71 4.98 1.40
CA PHE A 76 -21.36 5.21 2.81
C PHE A 76 -19.84 5.18 2.99
N ALA A 77 -19.10 5.94 2.18
CA ALA A 77 -17.64 6.02 2.29
C ALA A 77 -17.23 6.37 3.73
N PRO A 78 -16.33 5.61 4.37
CA PRO A 78 -15.90 5.89 5.73
C PRO A 78 -15.05 7.16 5.77
N SER A 79 -15.09 7.88 6.87
CA SER A 79 -14.21 9.00 7.16
C SER A 79 -12.78 8.53 7.46
N TYR A 80 -11.82 9.46 7.39
CA TYR A 80 -10.43 9.21 7.78
C TYR A 80 -10.29 8.72 9.21
N GLN A 81 -11.13 9.20 10.13
CA GLN A 81 -11.09 8.79 11.52
C GLN A 81 -11.59 7.35 11.67
N GLU A 82 -12.71 6.99 11.02
CA GLU A 82 -13.24 5.63 11.03
C GLU A 82 -12.25 4.62 10.44
N VAL A 83 -11.55 4.97 9.35
CA VAL A 83 -10.51 4.12 8.77
C VAL A 83 -9.38 3.87 9.78
N ARG A 84 -8.94 4.92 10.48
CA ARG A 84 -7.88 4.79 11.50
C ARG A 84 -8.36 3.95 12.69
N ASP A 85 -9.59 4.14 13.15
CA ASP A 85 -10.13 3.40 14.28
C ASP A 85 -10.32 1.93 13.93
N PHE A 86 -10.78 1.62 12.72
CA PHE A 86 -10.90 0.26 12.25
C PHE A 86 -9.53 -0.41 12.07
N ALA A 87 -8.56 0.29 11.47
CA ALA A 87 -7.19 -0.18 11.37
C ALA A 87 -6.56 -0.46 12.75
N ALA A 88 -6.81 0.39 13.75
CA ALA A 88 -6.31 0.20 15.11
C ALA A 88 -6.92 -1.04 15.76
N LYS A 89 -8.23 -1.29 15.56
CA LYS A 89 -8.89 -2.53 16.02
C LYS A 89 -8.28 -3.77 15.38
N VAL A 90 -8.00 -3.73 14.07
CA VAL A 90 -7.36 -4.84 13.33
C VAL A 90 -5.93 -5.09 13.81
N ALA A 91 -5.18 -4.04 14.15
CA ALA A 91 -3.84 -4.16 14.75
C ALA A 91 -3.91 -4.81 16.14
N LYS A 92 -4.85 -4.34 16.99
CA LYS A 92 -5.08 -4.88 18.34
C LYS A 92 -5.42 -6.36 18.33
N LEU A 93 -6.29 -6.80 17.41
CA LEU A 93 -6.61 -8.23 17.21
C LEU A 93 -5.39 -9.05 16.78
N GLY A 94 -4.38 -8.43 16.18
CA GLY A 94 -3.10 -9.04 15.87
C GLY A 94 -2.05 -8.99 16.98
N GLY A 95 -2.41 -8.51 18.18
CA GLY A 95 -1.48 -8.37 19.30
C GLY A 95 -0.74 -7.03 19.38
N ASP A 96 -1.06 -6.06 18.53
CA ASP A 96 -0.45 -4.73 18.53
C ASP A 96 -1.42 -3.66 19.05
N ASP A 97 -1.34 -3.36 20.35
CA ASP A 97 -2.22 -2.39 21.04
C ASP A 97 -1.68 -0.95 21.02
N GLN A 98 -0.63 -0.66 20.24
CA GLN A 98 -0.09 0.69 20.17
C GLN A 98 -1.03 1.63 19.39
N PRO A 99 -1.11 2.93 19.72
CA PRO A 99 -1.93 3.87 18.96
C PRO A 99 -1.37 4.10 17.55
N LEU A 100 -2.23 4.09 16.52
CA LEU A 100 -1.80 4.39 15.14
C LEU A 100 -1.35 5.85 15.02
N GLY A 101 -0.11 6.06 14.56
CA GLY A 101 0.46 7.39 14.39
C GLY A 101 -0.37 8.28 13.47
N LYS A 102 -0.31 9.60 13.67
CA LYS A 102 -1.11 10.59 12.91
C LYS A 102 -0.92 10.50 11.39
N ARG A 103 0.29 10.14 10.94
CA ARG A 103 0.67 9.98 9.53
C ARG A 103 0.43 8.58 8.96
N TRP A 104 -0.11 7.66 9.76
CA TRP A 104 -0.32 6.28 9.31
C TRP A 104 -1.26 6.23 8.09
N LEU A 105 -2.34 7.00 8.12
CA LEU A 105 -3.32 7.04 7.03
C LEU A 105 -2.71 7.57 5.73
N GLU A 106 -1.89 8.62 5.78
CA GLU A 106 -1.16 9.12 4.60
C GLU A 106 -0.25 8.04 4.01
N GLY A 107 0.42 7.27 4.87
CA GLY A 107 1.23 6.13 4.47
C GLY A 107 0.41 5.03 3.80
N PHE A 108 -0.75 4.70 4.38
CA PHE A 108 -1.69 3.73 3.84
C PHE A 108 -2.22 4.15 2.47
N LEU A 109 -2.73 5.38 2.31
CA LEU A 109 -3.23 5.90 1.03
C LEU A 109 -2.13 5.94 -0.05
N ARG A 110 -0.88 6.20 0.34
CA ARG A 110 0.26 6.14 -0.60
C ARG A 110 0.58 4.71 -1.05
N ARG A 111 0.35 3.70 -0.21
CA ARG A 111 0.54 2.29 -0.57
C ARG A 111 -0.61 1.73 -1.39
N ASN A 112 -1.82 2.26 -1.17
CA ASN A 112 -3.09 1.75 -1.69
C ASN A 112 -3.77 2.85 -2.55
N PRO A 113 -3.26 3.12 -3.76
CA PRO A 113 -3.76 4.22 -4.60
C PRO A 113 -5.21 4.03 -5.05
N GLU A 114 -5.74 2.81 -5.05
CA GLU A 114 -7.12 2.49 -5.39
C GLU A 114 -8.15 3.19 -4.51
N VAL A 115 -7.86 3.42 -3.23
CA VAL A 115 -8.75 4.15 -2.31
C VAL A 115 -8.53 5.66 -2.34
N LYS A 116 -7.55 6.16 -3.09
CA LYS A 116 -7.23 7.60 -3.14
C LYS A 116 -8.37 8.44 -3.74
N ASN A 117 -9.15 7.86 -4.65
CA ASN A 117 -10.22 8.55 -5.39
C ASN A 117 -11.60 8.39 -4.73
N VAL A 118 -11.68 7.72 -3.58
CA VAL A 118 -12.91 7.61 -2.79
C VAL A 118 -13.40 9.00 -2.39
N LYS A 119 -14.72 9.22 -2.42
CA LYS A 119 -15.31 10.50 -2.00
C LYS A 119 -15.35 10.54 -0.47
N TRP A 120 -14.22 10.88 0.13
CA TRP A 120 -14.07 10.98 1.57
C TRP A 120 -15.04 11.99 2.17
N PRO A 121 -15.90 11.60 3.13
CA PRO A 121 -16.78 12.54 3.80
C PRO A 121 -15.94 13.61 4.50
N HIS A 122 -16.30 14.87 4.28
CA HIS A 122 -15.88 15.92 5.20
C HIS A 122 -16.58 15.68 6.53
N VAL A 123 -15.81 15.35 7.56
CA VAL A 123 -16.35 15.25 8.93
C VAL A 123 -16.80 16.66 9.31
N LYS A 124 -18.12 16.92 9.27
CA LYS A 124 -18.68 18.01 10.08
C LYS A 124 -18.46 17.57 11.53
N ALA A 125 -17.82 18.43 12.32
CA ALA A 125 -17.75 18.22 13.76
C ALA A 125 -19.18 17.90 14.24
N ALA A 126 -19.37 16.75 14.88
CA ALA A 126 -20.65 16.40 15.46
C ALA A 126 -21.04 17.51 16.45
N GLU A 127 -22.06 18.30 16.10
CA GLU A 127 -22.74 19.17 17.06
C GLU A 127 -23.24 18.28 18.20
N GLY A 128 -22.94 18.72 19.42
CA GLY A 128 -23.05 17.92 20.62
C GLY A 128 -24.45 17.34 20.82
N ALA A 129 -24.51 16.02 20.99
CA ALA A 129 -25.60 15.39 21.72
C ALA A 129 -25.41 15.72 23.22
N SER A 130 -25.74 16.97 23.59
CA SER A 130 -26.16 17.30 24.93
C SER A 130 -27.68 17.35 24.90
N SER A 131 -28.32 16.31 25.42
CA SER A 131 -29.69 16.35 25.88
C SER A 131 -29.83 15.30 26.98
N THR A 132 -29.68 15.83 28.18
CA THR A 132 -30.43 15.48 29.38
C THR A 132 -31.77 14.80 29.12
N GLU A 133 -31.99 13.66 29.78
CA GLU A 133 -33.10 13.49 30.71
C GLU A 133 -32.74 12.46 31.80
#